data_AF-A0A4Y4WWN4-F1
#
_entry.id   AF-A0A4Y4WWN4-F1
#
_cell.length_a   1.000
_cell.length_b   1.000
_cell.length_c   1.000
_cell.angle_alpha   90.00
_cell.angle_beta   90.00
_cell.angle_gamma   90.00
#
_symmetry.space_group_name_H-M   'P 1'
#
loop_
_entity.id
_entity.type
_entity.pdbx_description
1 polymer ?
#
loop_
_entity_poly.entity_id
_entity_poly.type
_entity_poly.pdbx_seq_one_letter_code
_entity_poly.pdbx_strand_id
1 'polypeptide(L)'
;GTLAADVALTLGARGGVYLCGGIIPRFIDYFKTSPFRVRFETKGRMGAFLASIPVHVVMKKTPGLDGAGIALENYLLHDRI
;
A
#
# COMPACT_ATOMS: atom_id res chain seq x y z
N GLY A 1 10.17 -2.96 3.21
CA GLY A 1 10.10 -2.28 4.50
C GLY A 1 10.49 -0.82 4.37
N THR A 2 11.78 -0.51 4.36
CA THR A 2 12.31 0.85 4.59
C THR A 2 11.67 1.96 3.74
N LEU A 3 11.65 1.85 2.41
CA LEU A 3 11.04 2.88 1.56
C LEU A 3 9.53 3.06 1.85
N ALA A 4 8.80 1.95 2.01
CA ALA A 4 7.38 2.01 2.35
C ALA A 4 7.14 2.69 3.71
N ALA A 5 8.05 2.52 4.67
CA ALA A 5 7.99 3.20 5.95
C ALA A 5 8.25 4.70 5.81
N ASP A 6 9.22 5.10 4.98
CA ASP A 6 9.50 6.52 4.70
C ASP A 6 8.30 7.23 4.06
N VAL A 7 7.64 6.58 3.09
CA VAL A 7 6.42 7.10 2.48
C VAL A 7 5.27 7.16 3.49
N ALA A 8 5.11 6.13 4.32
CA ALA A 8 4.07 6.10 5.35
C ALA A 8 4.24 7.23 6.39
N LEU A 9 5.49 7.56 6.76
CA LEU A 9 5.78 8.69 7.65
C LEU A 9 5.58 10.03 6.96
N THR A 10 6.02 10.16 5.71
CA THR A 10 5.87 11.39 4.91
C THR A 10 4.40 11.78 4.75
N LEU A 11 3.53 10.80 4.48
CA LEU A 11 2.11 11.04 4.22
C LEU A 11 1.21 10.85 5.44
N GLY A 12 1.74 10.35 6.56
CA GLY A 12 0.95 9.98 7.73
C GLY A 12 -0.10 8.91 7.42
N ALA A 13 0.29 7.86 6.67
CA ALA A 13 -0.60 6.87 6.04
C ALA A 13 -1.32 5.90 7.02
N ARG A 14 -2.13 6.45 7.93
CA ARG A 14 -2.88 5.69 8.96
C ARG A 14 -3.92 4.73 8.37
N GLY A 15 -4.43 5.03 7.17
CA GLY A 15 -5.35 4.15 6.44
C GLY A 15 -4.69 2.88 5.87
N GLY A 16 -3.36 2.76 5.97
CA GLY A 16 -2.61 1.61 5.51
C GLY A 16 -1.73 1.91 4.29
N VAL A 17 -0.84 0.96 4.00
CA VAL A 17 0.04 0.95 2.83
C VAL A 17 -0.38 -0.19 1.91
N TYR A 18 -0.65 0.11 0.64
CA TYR A 18 -1.06 -0.88 -0.36
C TYR A 18 0.09 -1.10 -1.34
N LEU A 19 0.64 -2.31 -1.34
CA LEU A 19 1.68 -2.74 -2.26
C LEU A 19 1.04 -3.22 -3.55
N CYS A 20 1.06 -2.35 -4.56
CA CYS A 20 0.59 -2.65 -5.90
C CYS A 20 1.74 -3.14 -6.79
N GLY A 21 1.42 -4.01 -7.75
CA GLY A 21 2.37 -4.49 -8.76
C GLY A 21 2.37 -6.00 -8.90
N GLY A 22 2.74 -6.49 -10.07
CA GLY A 22 2.63 -7.91 -10.43
C GLY A 22 3.75 -8.80 -9.91
N ILE A 23 4.82 -8.25 -9.32
CA ILE A 23 5.99 -9.03 -8.89
C ILE A 23 5.69 -9.73 -7.56
N ILE A 24 5.25 -8.99 -6.54
CA ILE A 24 5.02 -9.53 -5.17
C ILE A 24 4.06 -10.73 -5.15
N PRO A 25 2.90 -10.72 -5.85
CA PRO A 25 1.99 -11.87 -5.87
C PRO A 25 2.61 -13.17 -6.37
N ARG A 26 3.64 -13.10 -7.24
CA ARG A 26 4.31 -14.28 -7.82
C ARG A 26 5.21 -15.02 -6.83
N PHE A 27 5.62 -14.38 -5.74
CA PHE A 27 6.47 -14.97 -4.71
C PHE A 27 5.90 -14.71 -3.30
N ILE A 28 4.58 -14.64 -3.18
CA ILE A 28 3.89 -14.18 -1.97
C ILE A 28 4.27 -14.98 -0.72
N ASP A 29 4.54 -16.28 -0.85
CA ASP A 29 4.90 -17.12 0.30
C ASP A 29 6.29 -16.80 0.84
N TYR A 30 7.25 -16.48 -0.02
CA TYR A 30 8.52 -15.91 0.42
C TYR A 30 8.34 -14.51 1.00
N PHE A 31 7.47 -13.69 0.41
CA PHE A 31 7.24 -12.34 0.90
C PHE A 31 6.70 -12.33 2.35
N LYS A 32 5.80 -13.26 2.69
CA LYS A 32 5.25 -13.43 4.05
C LYS A 32 6.34 -13.71 5.10
N THR A 33 7.39 -14.45 4.74
CA THR A 33 8.49 -14.81 5.65
C THR A 33 9.70 -13.87 5.51
N SER A 34 9.66 -12.95 4.54
CA SER A 34 10.75 -12.01 4.31
C SER A 34 10.91 -10.99 5.45
N PRO A 35 12.08 -10.33 5.56
CA PRO A 35 12.31 -9.25 6.54
C PRO A 35 11.51 -7.97 6.26
N PHE A 36 10.54 -7.99 5.34
CA PHE A 36 9.82 -6.78 4.92
C PHE A 36 9.21 -6.04 6.11
N ARG A 37 8.48 -6.75 6.98
CA ARG A 37 7.75 -6.14 8.11
C ARG A 37 8.71 -5.60 9.17
N VAL A 38 9.72 -6.38 9.54
CA VAL A 38 10.79 -5.94 10.45
C VAL A 38 11.42 -4.63 9.93
N ARG A 39 11.81 -4.59 8.64
CA ARG A 39 12.38 -3.39 8.03
C ARG A 39 11.40 -2.23 7.87
N PHE A 40 10.10 -2.49 7.87
CA PHE A 40 9.07 -1.45 7.82
C PHE A 40 8.97 -0.75 9.18
N GLU A 41 9.00 -1.50 10.27
CA GLU A 41 8.90 -0.94 11.63
C GLU A 41 10.23 -0.40 12.17
N THR A 42 11.37 -0.75 11.56
CA THR A 42 12.71 -0.30 11.99
C THR A 42 12.96 1.17 11.60
N LYS A 43 12.32 2.10 12.32
CA LYS A 43 12.47 3.56 12.20
C LYS A 43 12.60 4.25 13.57
N GLY A 44 13.34 3.64 14.49
CA GLY A 44 13.61 4.18 15.82
C GLY A 44 12.33 4.54 16.57
N ARG A 45 12.24 5.76 17.10
CA ARG A 45 11.06 6.28 17.83
C ARG A 45 9.74 6.19 17.07
N MET A 46 9.77 6.14 15.73
CA MET A 46 8.57 6.04 14.89
C MET A 46 8.10 4.59 14.68
N GLY A 47 8.83 3.59 15.21
CA GLY A 47 8.49 2.18 15.03
C GLY A 47 7.11 1.82 15.56
N ALA A 48 6.72 2.33 16.73
CA ALA A 48 5.39 2.10 17.30
C ALA A 48 4.25 2.68 16.44
N PHE A 49 4.47 3.87 15.86
CA PHE A 49 3.53 4.46 14.92
C PHE A 49 3.37 3.57 13.67
N LEU A 50 4.48 3.14 13.08
CA LEU A 50 4.48 2.25 11.90
C LEU A 50 3.91 0.86 12.20
N ALA A 51 4.09 0.35 13.42
CA ALA A 51 3.52 -0.93 13.84
C ALA A 51 1.98 -0.93 13.76
N SER A 52 1.35 0.22 14.02
CA SER A 52 -0.11 0.38 13.90
C SER A 52 -0.63 0.46 12.45
N ILE A 53 0.25 0.69 11.47
CA ILE A 53 -0.14 0.84 10.07
C ILE A 53 -0.21 -0.53 9.39
N PRO A 54 -1.38 -0.93 8.85
CA PRO A 54 -1.48 -2.18 8.11
C PRO A 54 -0.80 -2.06 6.74
N VAL A 55 -0.21 -3.17 6.28
CA VAL A 55 0.37 -3.27 4.94
C VAL A 55 -0.36 -4.38 4.19
N HIS A 56 -0.93 -4.03 3.04
CA HIS A 56 -1.71 -4.93 2.20
C HIS A 56 -0.98 -5.19 0.88
N VAL A 57 -1.06 -6.42 0.37
CA VAL A 57 -0.64 -6.74 -1.00
C VAL A 57 -1.89 -6.83 -1.87
N VAL A 58 -1.92 -6.07 -2.97
CA VAL A 58 -3.06 -6.09 -3.89
C VAL A 58 -2.94 -7.31 -4.80
N MET A 59 -3.85 -8.27 -4.63
CA MET A 59 -3.86 -9.55 -5.38
C MET A 59 -4.71 -9.51 -6.66
N LYS A 60 -5.43 -8.40 -6.90
CA LYS A 60 -6.28 -8.26 -8.08
C LYS A 60 -5.42 -8.22 -9.36
N LYS A 61 -5.90 -8.84 -10.45
CA LYS A 61 -5.16 -8.89 -11.73
C LYS A 61 -5.03 -7.54 -12.42
N THR A 62 -6.09 -6.72 -12.39
CA THR A 62 -6.18 -5.48 -13.17
C THR A 62 -6.61 -4.26 -12.32
N PRO A 63 -6.02 -4.03 -11.13
CA PRO A 63 -6.48 -2.98 -10.22
C PRO A 63 -6.39 -1.57 -10.83
N GLY A 64 -5.45 -1.34 -11.76
CA GLY A 64 -5.33 -0.07 -12.47
C GLY A 64 -6.49 0.22 -13.43
N LEU A 65 -6.99 -0.80 -14.14
CA LEU A 65 -8.14 -0.63 -15.03
C LEU A 65 -9.43 -0.39 -14.24
N ASP A 66 -9.61 -1.11 -13.13
CA ASP A 66 -10.76 -0.88 -12.25
C ASP A 66 -10.75 0.52 -11.65
N GLY A 67 -9.57 0.96 -11.17
CA GLY A 67 -9.39 2.31 -10.65
C GLY A 67 -9.65 3.38 -11.71
N ALA A 68 -9.24 3.16 -12.97
CA ALA A 68 -9.53 4.06 -14.07
C ALA A 68 -11.04 4.17 -14.36
N GLY A 69 -11.77 3.04 -14.31
CA GLY A 69 -13.23 3.02 -14.44
C GLY A 69 -13.92 3.85 -13.35
N ILE A 70 -13.54 3.64 -12.09
CA ILE A 70 -14.09 4.40 -10.95
C ILE A 70 -13.72 5.89 -11.06
N ALA A 71 -12.50 6.22 -11.48
CA ALA A 71 -12.08 7.60 -11.65
C ALA A 71 -12.92 8.33 -12.72
N LEU A 72 -13.20 7.65 -13.85
CA LEU A 72 -14.07 8.18 -14.90
C LEU A 72 -15.51 8.34 -14.41
N GLU A 73 -16.05 7.36 -13.70
CA GLU A 73 -17.39 7.44 -13.12
C GLU A 73 -17.51 8.63 -12.16
N ASN A 74 -16.55 8.79 -11.26
CA ASN A 74 -16.50 9.93 -10.33
C ASN A 74 -16.43 11.27 -11.06
N TYR A 75 -15.63 11.36 -12.14
CA TYR A 75 -15.53 12.57 -12.96
C TYR A 75 -16.89 12.93 -13.58
N LEU A 76 -17.59 11.96 -14.17
CA LEU A 76 -18.90 12.15 -14.81
C LEU A 76 -20.03 12.48 -13.81
N LEU A 77 -19.87 12.12 -12.54
CA LEU A 77 -20.81 12.47 -11.47
C LEU A 77 -20.59 13.90 -10.95
N HIS A 78 -19.35 14.38 -10.93
CA HIS A 78 -19.03 15.74 -10.46
C HIS A 78 -19.29 16.82 -11.52
N ASP A 79 -19.13 16.52 -12.82
CA ASP A 79 -19.42 17.47 -13.93
C ASP A 79 -20.93 17.66 -14.21
N ARG A 80 -21.82 16.94 -13.50
CA ARG A 80 -23.28 17.02 -13.66
C ARG A 80 -24.00 17.93 -12.66
N ILE A 81 -23.26 18.78 -11.93
CA ILE A 81 -23.80 19.83 -11.04
C ILE A 81 -23.49 21.21 -11.60
#